data_AF-A0A3D2CDZ4-F1
#
_entry.id   AF-A0A3D2CDZ4-F1
#
_cell.length_a   1.000
_cell.length_b   1.000
_cell.length_c   1.000
_cell.angle_alpha   90.00
_cell.angle_beta   90.00
_cell.angle_gamma   90.00
#
_symmetry.space_group_name_H-M   'P 1'
#
loop_
_entity.id
_entity.type
_entity.pdbx_description
1 polymer ?
#
loop_
_entity_poly.entity_id
_entity_poly.type
_entity_poly.pdbx_seq_one_letter_code
_entity_poly.pdbx_strand_id
1 'polypeptide(L)'
;MRSSRRRFLSSVALSALAGSLSRRAHGDELPLLGGRLRPAPDLRPGRLAEARRLIGVRPHRRGGVCLELSPEPLSGSTPPKRVVHNYGHGAAGITLAFGCAEHAADHVEQAMAGL
;
A
#
# COMPACT_ATOMS: atom_id res chain seq x y z
N MET A 1 46.15 24.27 15.92
CA MET A 1 45.73 23.90 14.54
C MET A 1 45.75 22.37 14.38
N ARG A 2 44.59 21.71 14.48
CA ARG A 2 44.42 20.32 14.03
C ARG A 2 43.17 20.26 13.16
N SER A 3 43.40 19.91 11.91
CA SER A 3 42.46 20.05 10.79
C SER A 3 41.29 19.08 10.87
N SER A 4 40.12 19.61 10.55
CA SER A 4 38.81 18.99 10.46
C SER A 4 38.74 18.04 9.24
N ARG A 5 38.78 16.73 9.48
CA ARG A 5 38.52 15.69 8.45
C ARG A 5 37.09 15.16 8.44
N ARG A 6 36.19 15.66 9.31
CA ARG A 6 34.83 15.10 9.49
C ARG A 6 33.71 15.83 8.73
N ARG A 7 33.99 16.96 8.07
CA ARG A 7 32.94 17.80 7.45
C ARG A 7 32.69 17.56 5.96
N PHE A 8 33.39 16.61 5.33
CA PHE A 8 33.33 16.45 3.87
C PHE A 8 32.44 15.31 3.35
N LEU A 9 31.74 14.58 4.24
CA LEU A 9 30.85 13.47 3.84
C LEU A 9 29.36 13.80 3.96
N SER A 10 28.99 15.03 4.35
CA SER A 10 27.60 15.36 4.70
C SER A 10 26.77 15.96 3.56
N SER A 11 27.36 16.32 2.41
CA SER A 11 26.64 17.03 1.34
C SER A 11 26.22 16.17 0.15
N VAL A 12 26.75 14.94 -0.02
CA VAL A 12 26.42 14.09 -1.18
C VAL A 12 25.21 13.17 -0.91
N ALA A 13 24.92 12.87 0.36
CA ALA A 13 23.83 11.94 0.69
C ALA A 13 22.42 12.53 0.56
N LEU A 14 22.26 13.85 0.61
CA LEU A 14 20.93 14.47 0.60
C LEU A 14 20.26 14.49 -0.79
N SER A 15 21.05 14.55 -1.87
CA SER A 15 20.50 14.61 -3.24
C SER A 15 20.01 13.27 -3.76
N ALA A 16 20.49 12.15 -3.20
CA ALA A 16 20.13 10.81 -3.65
C ALA A 16 18.79 10.29 -3.06
N LEU A 17 18.32 10.87 -1.95
CA LEU A 17 17.06 10.48 -1.30
C LEU A 17 15.83 11.24 -1.84
N ALA A 18 16.01 12.40 -2.48
CA ALA A 18 14.89 13.16 -3.03
C ALA A 18 14.27 12.51 -4.28
N GLY A 19 15.03 11.68 -5.00
CA GLY A 19 14.60 11.08 -6.27
C GLY A 19 13.83 9.76 -6.16
N SER A 20 13.78 9.13 -4.98
CA SER A 20 13.24 7.77 -4.82
C SER A 20 11.83 7.70 -4.23
N LEU A 21 11.28 8.80 -3.72
CA LEU A 21 10.03 8.78 -2.93
C LEU A 21 8.75 9.12 -3.71
N SER A 22 8.79 9.33 -5.03
CA SER A 22 7.54 9.60 -5.75
C SER A 22 7.57 9.12 -7.21
N ARG A 23 7.90 7.84 -7.43
CA ARG A 23 7.26 7.18 -8.57
C ARG A 23 5.86 6.80 -8.13
N ARG A 24 4.90 7.69 -8.38
CA ARG A 24 3.53 7.23 -8.64
C ARG A 24 3.67 6.08 -9.62
N ALA A 25 3.13 4.92 -9.28
CA ALA A 25 2.98 3.86 -10.25
C ALA A 25 2.04 4.41 -11.34
N HIS A 26 2.61 5.12 -12.31
CA HIS A 26 1.96 5.36 -13.57
C HIS A 26 1.99 3.99 -14.23
N GLY A 27 1.00 3.16 -13.88
CA GLY A 27 0.77 1.94 -14.61
C GLY A 27 0.64 2.37 -16.07
N ASP A 28 1.45 1.78 -16.95
CA ASP A 28 1.27 1.95 -18.38
C ASP A 28 -0.23 1.84 -18.66
N GLU A 29 -0.82 2.81 -19.35
CA GLU A 29 -2.21 2.74 -19.79
C GLU A 29 -2.31 1.56 -20.76
N LEU A 30 -2.47 0.36 -20.21
CA LEU A 30 -2.85 -0.80 -20.98
C LEU A 30 -4.18 -0.42 -21.63
N PRO A 31 -4.31 -0.54 -22.96
CA PRO A 31 -5.52 -0.15 -23.64
C PRO A 31 -6.69 -0.89 -22.98
N LEU A 32 -7.68 -0.11 -22.51
CA LEU A 32 -8.93 -0.67 -22.02
C LEU A 32 -9.46 -1.62 -23.10
N LEU A 33 -10.01 -2.77 -22.70
CA LEU A 33 -10.49 -3.84 -23.59
C LEU A 33 -11.62 -3.43 -24.56
N GLY A 34 -11.89 -2.14 -24.74
CA GLY A 34 -12.82 -1.58 -25.71
C GLY A 34 -14.25 -2.08 -25.52
N GLY A 35 -14.60 -2.53 -24.31
CA GLY A 35 -15.89 -3.14 -24.04
C GLY A 35 -16.11 -4.52 -24.69
N ARG A 36 -15.07 -5.18 -25.24
CA ARG A 36 -15.22 -6.54 -25.76
C ARG A 36 -15.57 -7.48 -24.61
N LEU A 37 -16.77 -8.05 -24.67
CA LEU A 37 -17.19 -9.11 -23.77
C LEU A 37 -16.23 -10.29 -23.91
N ARG A 38 -15.66 -10.75 -22.79
CA ARG A 38 -14.95 -12.02 -22.76
C ARG A 38 -15.95 -13.14 -23.05
N PRO A 39 -15.52 -14.27 -23.65
CA PRO A 39 -16.37 -15.45 -23.77
C PRO A 39 -16.96 -15.79 -22.40
N ALA A 40 -18.25 -16.15 -22.39
CA ALA A 40 -18.88 -16.61 -21.17
C ALA A 40 -18.08 -17.80 -20.59
N PRO A 41 -17.86 -17.86 -19.27
CA PRO A 41 -17.21 -19.02 -18.67
C PRO A 41 -18.05 -20.28 -18.93
N ASP A 42 -17.38 -21.41 -19.10
CA ASP A 42 -18.05 -22.71 -19.19
C ASP A 42 -18.52 -23.17 -17.81
N LEU A 43 -19.82 -23.06 -17.58
CA LEU A 43 -20.49 -23.41 -16.32
C LEU A 43 -21.16 -24.80 -16.38
N ARG A 44 -20.79 -25.66 -17.33
CA ARG A 44 -21.33 -27.04 -17.40
C ARG A 44 -20.97 -27.81 -16.12
N PRO A 45 -21.86 -28.69 -15.61
CA PRO A 45 -21.65 -29.41 -14.35
C PRO A 45 -20.32 -30.18 -14.28
N GLY A 46 -19.91 -30.84 -15.37
CA GLY A 46 -18.63 -31.56 -15.43
C GLY A 46 -17.43 -30.62 -15.22
N ARG A 47 -17.46 -29.43 -15.83
CA ARG A 47 -16.38 -28.44 -15.69
C ARG A 47 -16.34 -27.82 -14.29
N LEU A 48 -17.50 -27.59 -13.68
CA LEU A 48 -17.58 -27.09 -12.30
C LEU A 48 -17.12 -28.14 -11.28
N ALA A 49 -17.34 -29.43 -11.55
CA ALA A 49 -16.89 -30.52 -10.68
C ALA A 49 -15.35 -30.63 -10.61
N GLU A 50 -14.66 -30.29 -11.72
CA GLU A 50 -13.19 -30.21 -11.79
C GLU A 50 -12.61 -28.95 -11.14
N ALA A 51 -13.44 -27.92 -10.90
CA ALA A 51 -12.96 -26.65 -10.39
C ALA A 51 -12.52 -26.76 -8.91
N ARG A 52 -11.45 -26.03 -8.57
CA ARG A 52 -10.97 -25.95 -7.19
C ARG A 52 -12.04 -25.29 -6.31
N ARG A 53 -12.36 -25.92 -5.18
CA ARG A 53 -13.24 -25.35 -4.15
C ARG A 53 -12.40 -24.51 -3.19
N LEU A 54 -12.78 -23.25 -3.02
CA LEU A 54 -12.10 -22.28 -2.16
C LEU A 54 -13.09 -21.68 -1.18
N ILE A 55 -12.65 -21.47 0.05
CA ILE A 55 -13.39 -20.75 1.08
C ILE A 55 -12.52 -19.59 1.55
N GLY A 56 -13.11 -18.42 1.72
CA GLY A 56 -12.45 -17.24 2.22
C GLY A 56 -13.40 -16.39 3.07
N VAL A 57 -12.86 -15.74 4.09
CA VAL A 57 -13.59 -14.78 4.93
C VAL A 57 -13.23 -13.38 4.48
N ARG A 58 -14.23 -12.58 4.14
CA ARG A 58 -13.99 -11.18 3.76
C ARG A 58 -13.61 -10.38 5.02
N PRO A 59 -12.49 -9.61 4.99
CA PRO A 59 -12.03 -8.84 6.15
C PRO A 59 -12.87 -7.57 6.32
N HIS A 60 -14.11 -7.74 6.78
CA HIS A 60 -15.04 -6.64 7.05
C HIS A 60 -14.76 -6.01 8.42
N ARG A 61 -14.98 -4.70 8.51
CA ARG A 61 -14.96 -3.93 9.75
C ARG A 61 -16.24 -3.11 9.84
N ARG A 62 -16.88 -3.09 11.02
CA ARG A 62 -18.00 -2.16 11.29
C ARG A 62 -17.48 -0.73 11.19
N GLY A 63 -18.16 0.11 10.42
CA GLY A 63 -17.67 1.46 10.09
C GLY A 63 -16.82 1.53 8.81
N GLY A 64 -16.65 0.42 8.08
CA GLY A 64 -15.98 0.40 6.79
C GLY A 64 -14.45 0.39 6.89
N VAL A 65 -13.81 0.78 5.80
CA VAL A 65 -12.34 0.83 5.66
C VAL A 65 -11.75 1.77 6.72
N CYS A 66 -10.67 1.33 7.38
CA CYS A 66 -9.86 2.16 8.27
C CYS A 66 -8.56 2.52 7.55
N LEU A 67 -8.38 3.81 7.27
CA LEU A 67 -7.19 4.44 6.70
C LEU A 67 -6.76 5.56 7.64
N GLU A 68 -5.99 5.22 8.67
CA GLU A 68 -5.70 6.13 9.77
C GLU A 68 -4.24 5.99 10.22
N LEU A 69 -3.60 7.10 10.57
CA LEU A 69 -2.35 7.09 11.32
C LEU A 69 -2.69 7.11 12.82
N SER A 70 -2.23 6.11 13.57
CA SER A 70 -2.39 6.13 15.03
C SER A 70 -1.80 7.42 15.61
N PRO A 71 -2.53 8.10 16.51
CA PRO A 71 -2.05 9.33 17.13
C PRO A 71 -0.83 9.07 18.02
N GLU A 72 -0.85 7.93 18.73
CA GLU A 72 0.23 7.51 19.62
C GLU A 72 1.09 6.40 18.99
N PRO A 73 2.38 6.31 19.33
CA PRO A 73 3.21 5.16 18.99
C PRO A 73 2.66 3.85 19.57
N LEU A 74 3.06 2.73 18.97
CA LEU A 74 2.70 1.40 19.44
C LEU A 74 3.22 1.20 20.87
N SER A 75 2.30 0.96 21.80
CA SER A 75 2.63 0.73 23.21
C SER A 75 3.63 -0.43 23.37
N GLY A 76 4.63 -0.25 24.22
CA GLY A 76 5.67 -1.24 24.49
C GLY A 76 6.71 -1.42 23.37
N SER A 77 6.71 -0.57 22.35
CA SER A 77 7.76 -0.60 21.32
C SER A 77 8.97 0.26 21.70
N THR A 78 10.16 -0.36 21.69
CA THR A 78 11.45 0.32 21.88
C THR A 78 12.39 -0.09 20.73
N PRO A 79 12.79 0.82 19.83
CA PRO A 79 12.37 2.23 19.76
C PRO A 79 10.86 2.39 19.43
N PRO A 80 10.26 3.58 19.69
CA PRO A 80 8.87 3.85 19.37
C PRO A 80 8.55 3.58 17.90
N LYS A 81 7.45 2.87 17.64
CA LYS A 81 6.97 2.56 16.28
C LYS A 81 5.66 3.27 15.99
N ARG A 82 5.57 3.95 14.85
CA ARG A 82 4.31 4.49 14.32
C ARG A 82 3.48 3.37 13.68
N VAL A 83 2.16 3.49 13.71
CA VAL A 83 1.23 2.52 13.12
C VAL A 83 0.32 3.23 12.12
N VAL A 84 0.33 2.75 10.88
CA VAL A 84 -0.63 3.15 9.84
C VAL A 84 -1.61 2.00 9.64
N HIS A 85 -2.89 2.29 9.81
CA HIS A 85 -3.99 1.36 9.61
C HIS A 85 -4.43 1.39 8.15
N ASN A 86 -4.56 0.21 7.55
CA ASN A 86 -5.11 0.02 6.21
C ASN A 86 -5.82 -1.35 6.18
N TYR A 87 -7.05 -1.41 6.70
CA TYR A 87 -7.81 -2.66 6.83
C TYR A 87 -9.33 -2.44 6.77
N GLY A 88 -10.11 -3.53 6.78
CA GLY A 88 -11.58 -3.46 6.80
C GLY A 88 -12.23 -3.35 5.42
N HIS A 89 -11.53 -3.74 4.35
CA HIS A 89 -11.98 -3.57 2.97
C HIS A 89 -13.17 -4.45 2.53
N GLY A 90 -13.55 -5.47 3.33
CA GLY A 90 -14.69 -6.32 3.01
C GLY A 90 -14.59 -6.95 1.61
N ALA A 91 -15.62 -6.76 0.78
CA ALA A 91 -15.69 -7.31 -0.58
C ALA A 91 -15.03 -6.42 -1.65
N ALA A 92 -14.62 -5.19 -1.29
CA ALA A 92 -14.16 -4.17 -2.22
C ALA A 92 -12.63 -3.99 -2.21
N GLY A 93 -11.89 -4.87 -1.52
CA GLY A 93 -10.43 -4.72 -1.33
C GLY A 93 -9.63 -4.58 -2.61
N ILE A 94 -9.97 -5.34 -3.66
CA ILE A 94 -9.29 -5.22 -4.96
C ILE A 94 -9.67 -3.92 -5.67
N THR A 95 -10.96 -3.60 -5.72
CA THR A 95 -11.47 -2.39 -6.38
C THR A 95 -10.88 -1.12 -5.78
N LEU A 96 -10.69 -1.09 -4.46
CA LEU A 96 -10.20 0.08 -3.73
C LEU A 96 -8.69 0.07 -3.49
N ALA A 97 -7.97 -0.97 -3.91
CA ALA A 97 -6.60 -1.24 -3.46
C ALA A 97 -5.65 -0.05 -3.68
N PHE A 98 -5.63 0.51 -4.90
CA PHE A 98 -4.71 1.60 -5.24
C PHE A 98 -4.99 2.88 -4.46
N GLY A 99 -6.25 3.35 -4.41
CA GLY A 99 -6.60 4.56 -3.66
C GLY A 99 -6.39 4.41 -2.14
N CYS A 100 -6.61 3.20 -1.59
CA CYS A 100 -6.29 2.91 -0.19
C CYS A 100 -4.77 2.92 0.06
N ALA A 101 -3.98 2.37 -0.88
CA ALA A 101 -2.53 2.35 -0.78
C ALA A 101 -1.93 3.77 -0.88
N GLU A 102 -2.48 4.63 -1.73
CA GLU A 102 -2.09 6.04 -1.82
C GLU A 102 -2.32 6.77 -0.49
N HIS A 103 -3.53 6.67 0.10
CA HIS A 103 -3.79 7.26 1.42
C HIS A 103 -2.88 6.70 2.53
N ALA A 104 -2.61 5.40 2.51
CA ALA A 104 -1.70 4.80 3.48
C ALA A 104 -0.26 5.31 3.29
N ALA A 105 0.18 5.56 2.06
CA ALA A 105 1.48 6.15 1.77
C ALA A 105 1.57 7.59 2.31
N ASP A 106 0.54 8.41 2.11
CA ASP A 106 0.47 9.76 2.67
C ASP A 106 0.60 9.74 4.21
N HIS A 107 -0.04 8.79 4.89
CA HIS A 107 0.11 8.60 6.33
C HIS A 107 1.50 8.15 6.76
N VAL A 108 2.20 7.35 5.93
CA VAL A 108 3.61 7.00 6.18
C VAL A 108 4.48 8.25 6.08
N GLU A 109 4.31 9.09 5.06
CA GLU A 109 5.04 10.35 4.92
C GLU A 109 4.81 11.28 6.11
N GLN A 110 3.56 11.42 6.55
CA GLN A 110 3.20 12.17 7.76
C GLN A 110 3.87 11.61 9.01
N ALA A 111 3.89 10.29 9.16
CA ALA A 111 4.52 9.62 10.30
C ALA A 111 6.04 9.85 10.34
N MET A 112 6.68 9.92 9.17
CA MET A 112 8.12 10.17 9.03
C MET A 112 8.49 11.65 9.17
N ALA A 113 7.63 12.58 8.75
CA ALA A 113 7.86 14.02 8.90
C ALA A 113 7.77 14.50 10.37
N GLY A 114 7.13 13.71 11.24
CA GLY A 114 7.05 13.97 12.68
C GLY A 114 8.13 13.27 13.53
N LEU A 115 9.13 12.65 12.89
CA LEU A 115 10.35 12.12 13.53
C LEU A 115 11.49 13.13 13.42
#